data_AF-A0A950R0Q3-F1
#
_entry.id   AF-A0A950R0Q3-F1
#
_cell.length_a   1.000
_cell.length_b   1.000
_cell.length_c   1.000
_cell.angle_alpha   90.00
_cell.angle_beta   90.00
_cell.angle_gamma   90.00
#
_symmetry.space_group_name_H-M   'P 1'
#
loop_
_entity.id
_entity.type
_entity.pdbx_description
1 polymer ?
#
loop_
_entity_poly.entity_id
_entity_poly.type
_entity_poly.pdbx_seq_one_letter_code
_entity_poly.pdbx_strand_id
1 'polypeptide(L)'
;GSSREHAPWALTQYGFRAVISTSFADIFRGNALKNSLLPIVVPREAHQALFAAVAKDPADTVTVDLANQTLTLPDGSSIQFPIDQFAKHCMLEGVDELGYILQQEPAIAAYEAKRPLSVDTRLVG
;
A
#
# COMPACT_ATOMS: atom_id res chain seq x y z
N GLY A 1 -19.53 5.61 -2.34
CA GLY A 1 -20.32 4.37 -2.55
C GLY A 1 -20.09 3.44 -1.40
N SER A 2 -21.09 2.66 -1.00
CA SER A 2 -20.95 1.57 0.00
C SER A 2 -19.72 0.74 -0.37
N SER A 3 -18.68 0.82 0.47
CA SER A 3 -17.43 0.10 0.26
C SER A 3 -17.72 -1.38 0.49
N ARG A 4 -17.99 -2.09 -0.60
CA ARG A 4 -18.01 -3.55 -0.59
C ARG A 4 -16.57 -3.97 -0.79
N GLU A 5 -15.97 -4.62 0.21
CA GLU A 5 -14.61 -5.20 0.18
C GLU A 5 -14.34 -6.06 -1.07
N HIS A 6 -15.41 -6.48 -1.74
CA HIS A 6 -15.40 -7.25 -2.97
C HIS A 6 -14.75 -6.51 -4.16
N ALA A 7 -14.72 -5.17 -4.18
CA ALA A 7 -14.19 -4.43 -5.32
C ALA A 7 -12.65 -4.59 -5.47
N PRO A 8 -11.83 -4.37 -4.43
CA PRO A 8 -10.41 -4.72 -4.48
C PRO A 8 -10.14 -6.21 -4.76
N TRP A 9 -10.97 -7.11 -4.24
CA TRP A 9 -10.83 -8.55 -4.48
C TRP A 9 -11.02 -8.91 -5.95
N ALA A 10 -12.02 -8.36 -6.63
CA ALA A 10 -12.23 -8.63 -8.05
C ALA A 10 -11.02 -8.18 -8.90
N LEU A 11 -10.42 -7.03 -8.56
CA LEU A 11 -9.26 -6.50 -9.27
C LEU A 11 -8.01 -7.35 -9.05
N THR A 12 -7.74 -7.71 -7.80
CA THR A 12 -6.58 -8.53 -7.45
C THR A 12 -6.69 -9.95 -7.99
N GLN A 13 -7.89 -10.56 -7.98
CA GLN A 13 -8.16 -11.86 -8.61
C GLN A 13 -7.97 -11.84 -10.13
N TYR A 14 -8.28 -10.71 -10.78
CA TYR A 14 -7.98 -10.52 -12.21
C TYR A 14 -6.48 -10.35 -12.48
N GLY A 15 -5.68 -10.07 -11.45
CA GLY A 15 -4.23 -9.88 -11.55
C GLY A 15 -3.79 -8.42 -11.57
N PHE A 16 -4.69 -7.45 -11.30
CA PHE A 16 -4.28 -6.06 -11.16
C PHE A 16 -3.45 -5.87 -9.88
N ARG A 17 -2.32 -5.17 -10.02
CA ARG A 17 -1.39 -4.84 -8.93
C ARG A 17 -1.49 -3.38 -8.48
N ALA A 18 -1.98 -2.51 -9.35
CA ALA A 18 -2.16 -1.09 -9.09
C ALA A 18 -3.42 -0.56 -9.76
N VAL A 19 -3.99 0.50 -9.19
CA VAL A 19 -5.10 1.28 -9.77
C VAL A 19 -4.69 2.74 -9.73
N ILE A 20 -4.79 3.44 -10.86
CA ILE A 20 -4.43 4.85 -10.98
C ILE A 20 -5.71 5.68 -11.09
N SER A 21 -5.81 6.74 -10.30
CA SER A 21 -6.97 7.66 -10.31
C SER A 21 -6.55 9.05 -9.85
N THR A 22 -7.40 10.05 -10.06
CA THR A 22 -7.22 11.38 -9.45
C THR A 22 -7.63 11.41 -7.97
N SER A 23 -8.41 10.42 -7.51
CA SER A 23 -8.81 10.29 -6.12
C SER A 23 -9.37 8.90 -5.80
N PHE A 24 -9.37 8.55 -4.52
CA PHE A 24 -10.01 7.34 -4.00
C PHE A 24 -10.81 7.67 -2.75
N ALA A 25 -11.92 6.95 -2.54
CA ALA A 25 -12.60 6.96 -1.25
C ALA A 25 -11.71 6.30 -0.19
N ASP A 26 -11.66 6.84 1.03
CA ASP A 26 -10.74 6.35 2.08
C ASP A 26 -10.91 4.87 2.40
N ILE A 27 -12.16 4.38 2.44
CA ILE A 27 -12.43 2.96 2.71
C ILE A 27 -11.89 2.07 1.58
N PHE A 28 -12.05 2.49 0.31
CA PHE A 28 -11.47 1.74 -0.81
C PHE A 28 -9.94 1.74 -0.74
N ARG A 29 -9.33 2.88 -0.41
CA ARG A 29 -7.86 3.00 -0.27
C ARG A 29 -7.34 2.04 0.80
N GLY A 30 -7.97 1.99 1.97
CA GLY A 30 -7.60 1.06 3.04
C GLY A 30 -7.75 -0.40 2.62
N ASN A 31 -8.89 -0.76 2.01
CA ASN A 31 -9.13 -2.13 1.56
C ASN A 31 -8.19 -2.56 0.43
N ALA A 32 -7.86 -1.67 -0.50
CA ALA A 32 -6.92 -1.96 -1.58
C ALA A 32 -5.54 -2.33 -1.02
N LEU A 33 -5.01 -1.49 -0.12
CA LEU A 33 -3.70 -1.71 0.48
C LEU A 33 -3.64 -3.02 1.28
N LYS A 34 -4.68 -3.34 2.06
CA LYS A 34 -4.80 -4.62 2.78
C LYS A 34 -4.80 -5.84 1.87
N ASN A 35 -5.21 -5.68 0.62
CA ASN A 35 -5.26 -6.76 -0.38
C ASN A 35 -4.10 -6.66 -1.39
N SER A 36 -2.99 -5.97 -1.06
CA SER A 36 -1.84 -5.80 -1.95
C SER A 36 -2.17 -5.17 -3.31
N LEU A 37 -3.24 -4.37 -3.38
CA LEU A 37 -3.60 -3.54 -4.53
C LEU A 37 -3.15 -2.12 -4.25
N LEU A 38 -2.29 -1.55 -5.10
CA LEU A 38 -1.73 -0.22 -4.90
C LEU A 38 -2.63 0.88 -5.51
N PRO A 39 -3.33 1.71 -4.70
CA PRO A 39 -4.02 2.89 -5.19
C PRO A 39 -3.03 4.05 -5.40
N ILE A 40 -2.87 4.48 -6.65
CA ILE A 40 -1.96 5.57 -7.05
C ILE A 40 -2.78 6.81 -7.38
N VAL A 41 -2.60 7.87 -6.60
CA VAL A 41 -3.24 9.17 -6.86
C VAL A 41 -2.31 10.01 -7.71
N VAL A 42 -2.80 10.47 -8.86
CA VAL A 42 -2.07 11.35 -9.78
C VAL A 42 -2.81 12.67 -10.02
N PRO A 43 -2.09 13.74 -10.40
CA PRO A 43 -2.71 14.98 -10.86
C PRO A 43 -3.61 14.75 -12.08
N ARG A 44 -4.55 15.68 -12.32
CA ARG A 44 -5.52 15.55 -13.42
C ARG A 44 -4.83 15.55 -14.79
N GLU A 45 -3.77 16.31 -14.93
CA GLU A 45 -2.97 16.43 -16.15
C GLU A 45 -2.33 15.09 -16.50
N ALA A 46 -1.73 14.43 -15.51
CA ALA A 46 -1.15 13.09 -15.65
C ALA A 46 -2.21 12.04 -15.98
N HIS A 47 -3.37 12.11 -15.33
CA HIS A 47 -4.49 11.23 -15.63
C HIS A 47 -4.97 11.38 -17.09
N GLN A 48 -5.07 12.61 -17.59
CA GLN A 48 -5.42 12.86 -18.99
C GLN A 48 -4.36 12.33 -19.96
N ALA A 49 -3.07 12.51 -19.63
CA ALA A 49 -1.96 11.98 -20.43
C ALA A 49 -2.01 10.44 -20.52
N LEU A 50 -2.29 9.76 -19.40
CA LEU A 50 -2.47 8.30 -19.37
C LEU A 50 -3.63 7.85 -20.28
N PHE A 51 -4.78 8.51 -20.21
CA PHE A 51 -5.92 8.17 -21.07
C PHE A 51 -5.62 8.40 -22.55
N ALA A 52 -4.92 9.48 -22.88
CA ALA A 52 -4.51 9.77 -24.25
C ALA A 52 -3.51 8.75 -24.78
N ALA A 53 -2.56 8.30 -23.95
CA ALA A 53 -1.60 7.26 -24.31
C ALA A 53 -2.30 5.93 -24.60
N VAL A 54 -3.17 5.46 -23.69
CA VAL A 54 -3.94 4.22 -23.89
C VAL A 54 -4.86 4.29 -25.12
N ALA A 55 -5.45 5.46 -25.40
CA ALA A 55 -6.28 5.65 -26.58
C ALA A 55 -5.49 5.61 -27.89
N LYS A 56 -4.21 5.99 -27.86
CA LYS A 56 -3.31 5.99 -29.01
C LYS A 56 -2.73 4.59 -29.24
N ASP A 57 -2.23 3.94 -28.19
CA ASP A 57 -1.71 2.59 -28.23
C ASP A 57 -2.10 1.83 -26.94
N PRO A 58 -3.07 0.90 -27.01
CA PRO A 58 -3.46 0.08 -25.86
C PRO A 58 -2.36 -0.87 -25.35
N ALA A 59 -1.29 -1.09 -26.13
CA ALA A 59 -0.15 -1.89 -25.73
C ALA A 59 0.90 -1.10 -24.93
N ASP A 60 0.71 0.22 -24.77
CA ASP A 60 1.63 1.06 -24.00
C ASP A 60 1.76 0.58 -22.55
N THR A 61 3.01 0.57 -22.08
CA THR A 61 3.34 0.12 -20.73
C THR A 61 3.56 1.30 -19.81
N VAL A 62 2.95 1.24 -18.62
CA VAL A 62 3.18 2.18 -17.53
C VAL A 62 3.96 1.46 -16.43
N THR A 63 5.06 2.04 -15.97
CA THR A 63 5.91 1.41 -14.94
C THR A 63 5.65 2.05 -13.59
N VAL A 64 5.39 1.22 -12.58
CA VAL A 64 5.24 1.66 -11.19
C VAL A 64 6.44 1.15 -10.39
N ASP A 65 7.18 2.08 -9.80
CA ASP A 65 8.22 1.77 -8.82
C ASP A 65 7.74 2.21 -7.44
N LEU A 66 7.36 1.23 -6.61
CA LEU A 66 6.88 1.48 -5.26
C LEU A 66 8.01 1.93 -4.31
N ALA A 67 9.23 1.44 -4.50
CA ALA A 67 10.36 1.78 -3.64
C ALA A 67 10.73 3.26 -3.79
N ASN A 68 10.77 3.75 -5.04
CA ASN A 68 11.03 5.15 -5.37
C ASN A 68 9.76 6.02 -5.42
N GLN A 69 8.58 5.42 -5.31
CA GLN A 69 7.27 6.09 -5.36
C GLN A 69 7.07 6.86 -6.67
N THR A 70 7.50 6.27 -7.79
CA THR A 70 7.45 6.88 -9.11
C THR A 70 6.58 6.08 -10.07
N LEU A 71 5.78 6.81 -10.85
CA LEU A 71 5.01 6.33 -11.98
C LEU A 71 5.66 6.86 -13.26
N THR A 72 6.17 5.97 -14.10
CA THR A 72 6.75 6.33 -15.40
C THR A 72 5.72 6.10 -16.50
N LEU A 73 5.40 7.17 -17.22
CA LEU A 73 4.48 7.17 -18.35
C LEU A 73 5.17 6.64 -19.62
N PRO A 74 4.40 6.26 -20.67
CA PRO A 74 4.96 5.73 -21.91
C PRO A 74 5.87 6.72 -22.66
N ASP A 75 5.68 8.01 -22.44
CA ASP A 75 6.54 9.08 -22.98
C ASP A 75 7.87 9.27 -22.22
N GLY A 76 8.11 8.46 -21.18
CA GLY A 76 9.29 8.51 -20.32
C GLY A 76 9.20 9.56 -19.20
N SER A 77 8.14 10.34 -19.12
CA SER A 77 7.93 11.25 -18.00
C SER A 77 7.65 10.49 -16.71
N SER A 78 8.13 11.03 -15.59
CA SER A 78 8.02 10.40 -14.27
C SER A 78 7.26 11.30 -13.30
N ILE A 79 6.32 10.72 -12.55
CA ILE A 79 5.48 11.41 -11.59
C ILE A 79 5.64 10.74 -10.23
N GLN A 80 5.87 11.52 -9.18
CA GLN A 80 5.83 11.01 -7.82
C GLN A 80 4.38 10.86 -7.34
N PHE A 81 4.11 9.78 -6.61
CA PHE A 81 2.81 9.55 -5.99
C PHE A 81 2.93 9.36 -4.47
N PRO A 82 1.94 9.84 -3.70
CA PRO A 82 1.93 9.64 -2.26
C PRO A 82 1.47 8.22 -1.90
N ILE A 83 2.11 7.65 -0.88
CA ILE A 83 1.63 6.44 -0.19
C ILE A 83 2.03 6.53 1.28
N ASP A 84 1.19 5.96 2.15
CA ASP A 84 1.53 5.78 3.56
C ASP A 84 2.77 4.88 3.72
N GLN A 85 3.68 5.26 4.63
CA GLN A 85 4.97 4.57 4.79
C GLN A 85 4.81 3.14 5.30
N PHE A 86 3.86 2.92 6.20
CA PHE A 86 3.59 1.60 6.74
C PHE A 86 2.99 0.69 5.68
N ALA A 87 2.00 1.18 4.93
CA ALA A 87 1.46 0.45 3.79
C ALA A 87 2.52 0.14 2.71
N LYS A 88 3.40 1.09 2.40
CA LYS A 88 4.55 0.88 1.50
C LYS A 88 5.45 -0.25 1.99
N HIS A 89 5.81 -0.24 3.27
CA HIS A 89 6.65 -1.26 3.88
C HIS A 89 6.00 -2.65 3.78
N CYS A 90 4.74 -2.77 4.20
CA CYS A 90 3.96 -4.02 4.10
C CYS A 90 3.94 -4.56 2.66
N MET A 91 3.72 -3.70 1.66
CA MET A 91 3.68 -4.10 0.26
C MET A 91 5.06 -4.48 -0.32
N LEU A 92 6.14 -3.85 0.13
CA LEU A 92 7.51 -4.17 -0.32
C LEU A 92 8.01 -5.49 0.28
N GLU A 93 7.72 -5.71 1.56
CA GLU A 93 8.12 -6.92 2.29
C GLU A 93 7.15 -8.10 2.06
N GLY A 94 5.98 -7.84 1.47
CA GLY A 94 4.96 -8.86 1.24
C GLY A 94 4.29 -9.36 2.52
N VAL A 95 4.19 -8.50 3.53
CA VAL A 95 3.58 -8.82 4.84
C VAL A 95 2.34 -7.98 5.09
N ASP A 96 1.42 -8.50 5.90
CA ASP A 96 0.29 -7.73 6.41
C ASP A 96 0.62 -7.10 7.78
N GLU A 97 -0.35 -6.42 8.39
CA GLU A 97 -0.17 -5.73 9.67
C GLU A 97 0.25 -6.70 10.80
N LEU A 98 -0.29 -7.91 10.80
CA LEU A 98 0.06 -8.95 11.77
C LEU A 98 1.47 -9.48 11.52
N GLY A 99 1.82 -9.75 10.26
CA GLY A 99 3.16 -10.14 9.85
C GLY A 99 4.21 -9.11 10.25
N TYR A 100 3.92 -7.82 10.07
CA TYR A 100 4.78 -6.75 10.56
C TYR A 100 4.97 -6.79 12.08
N ILE A 101 3.89 -6.95 12.85
CA ILE A 101 3.98 -7.05 14.32
C ILE A 101 4.81 -8.26 14.74
N LEU A 102 4.61 -9.42 14.11
CA LEU A 102 5.38 -10.64 14.39
C LEU A 102 6.88 -10.43 14.12
N GLN A 103 7.25 -9.65 13.09
CA GLN A 103 8.65 -9.30 12.83
C GLN A 103 9.27 -8.43 13.95
N GLN A 104 8.46 -7.75 14.77
CA GLN A 104 8.94 -6.96 15.90
C GLN A 104 9.18 -7.79 17.17
N GLU A 105 8.87 -9.09 17.17
CA GLU A 105 9.03 -9.99 18.33
C GLU A 105 10.44 -9.93 18.96
N PRO A 106 11.56 -9.91 18.19
CA PRO A 106 12.90 -9.77 18.77
C PRO A 106 13.11 -8.43 19.49
N ALA A 107 12.55 -7.34 18.95
CA ALA A 107 12.65 -6.01 19.55
C ALA A 107 11.83 -5.91 20.84
N ILE A 108 10.63 -6.52 20.85
CA ILE A 108 9.78 -6.66 22.03
C ILE A 108 10.53 -7.46 23.10
N ALA A 109 11.07 -8.63 22.77
CA ALA A 109 11.83 -9.46 23.70
C ALA A 109 13.05 -8.72 24.26
N ALA A 110 13.78 -7.96 23.43
CA ALA A 110 14.93 -7.16 23.86
C ALA A 110 14.52 -6.00 24.79
N TYR A 111 13.35 -5.41 24.58
CA TYR A 111 12.79 -4.39 25.46
C TYR A 111 12.35 -4.98 26.81
N GLU A 112 11.66 -6.12 26.79
CA GLU A 112 11.21 -6.83 28.00
C GLU A 112 12.39 -7.31 28.85
N ALA A 113 13.44 -7.84 28.22
CA ALA A 113 14.66 -8.26 28.93
C ALA A 113 15.38 -7.12 29.67
N LYS A 114 15.16 -5.86 29.24
CA LYS A 114 15.75 -4.66 29.86
C LYS A 114 14.84 -4.01 30.89
N ARG A 115 13.58 -4.47 31.02
CA ARG A 115 12.65 -3.99 32.05
C ARG A 115 12.76 -4.88 33.30
N PRO A 116 12.96 -4.31 34.50
CA PRO A 116 12.68 -5.06 35.71
C PRO A 116 11.19 -5.42 35.72
N LEU A 117 10.87 -6.70 35.97
CA LEU A 117 9.49 -7.18 36.07
C LEU A 117 8.74 -6.32 37.10
N SER A 118 7.67 -5.65 36.65
CA SER A 118 6.83 -4.83 37.52
C SER A 118 6.01 -5.74 38.45
N VAL A 119 6.32 -5.63 39.74
CA VAL A 119 5.55 -6.02 40.95
C VAL A 119 4.52 -7.14 40.79
N ASP A 120 4.85 -8.30 41.38
CA ASP A 120 3.88 -9.36 41.69
C ASP A 120 2.93 -8.89 42.80
N THR A 121 1.66 -8.65 42.45
CA THR A 121 0.62 -8.23 43.40
C THR A 121 0.00 -9.38 44.19
N ARG A 122 0.53 -10.62 44.09
CA ARG A 122 0.02 -11.80 44.83
C ARG A 122 0.65 -11.99 46.20
N LEU A 123 1.50 -11.08 46.67
CA LEU A 123 2.07 -11.12 48.02
C LEU A 123 1.53 -9.98 48.88
N VAL A 124 0.30 -10.13 49.37
CA VAL A 124 -0.14 -9.47 50.61
C VAL A 124 -0.78 -10.56 51.46
N GLY A 125 0.01 -11.10 52.39
CA GLY A 125 -0.47 -11.92 53.51
C GLY A 125 -0.92 -11.05 54.67
#